data_AF-A0A9E3MM84-F1
#
_entry.id   AF-A0A9E3MM84-F1
#
_cell.length_a   1.000
_cell.length_b   1.000
_cell.length_c   1.000
_cell.angle_alpha   90.00
_cell.angle_beta   90.00
_cell.angle_gamma   90.00
#
_symmetry.space_group_name_H-M   'P 1'
#
loop_
_entity.id
_entity.type
_entity.pdbx_description
1 polymer ?
#
loop_
_entity_poly.entity_id
_entity_poly.type
_entity_poly.pdbx_seq_one_letter_code
_entity_poly.pdbx_strand_id
1 'polypeptide(L)'
;MSERNSDALGWVLEQRAERQEISSHESFAIGARPESPMPAAGGILIKTSDNVAGERELELDVRPVVLGHVEVVVRLTTQAPDASKPHGKRAYLQASPAAMRELAWQLLETADAAERLKLKPKPVR
;
A
#
# COMPACT_ATOMS: atom_id res chain seq x y z
N MET A 1 -9.00 -26.66 2.42
CA MET A 1 -8.58 -25.71 1.39
C MET A 1 -8.69 -26.44 0.06
N SER A 2 -9.42 -25.89 -0.91
CA SER A 2 -9.58 -26.47 -2.24
C SER A 2 -8.24 -26.48 -2.98
N GLU A 3 -7.92 -27.53 -3.73
CA GLU A 3 -6.69 -27.68 -4.55
C GLU A 3 -6.46 -26.49 -5.49
N ARG A 4 -7.54 -25.84 -5.96
CA ARG A 4 -7.45 -24.60 -6.76
C ARG A 4 -6.75 -23.43 -6.06
N ASN A 5 -6.77 -23.39 -4.72
CA ASN A 5 -6.07 -22.36 -3.95
C ASN A 5 -4.58 -22.68 -3.74
N SER A 6 -4.15 -23.94 -3.80
CA SER A 6 -2.72 -24.26 -3.72
C SER A 6 -2.01 -23.97 -5.04
N ASP A 7 -2.66 -24.22 -6.17
CA ASP A 7 -2.07 -24.02 -7.50
C ASP A 7 -1.93 -22.53 -7.83
N ALA A 8 -2.96 -21.72 -7.54
CA ALA A 8 -2.90 -20.27 -7.70
C ALA A 8 -1.81 -19.63 -6.85
N LEU A 9 -1.57 -20.18 -5.65
CA LEU A 9 -0.63 -19.62 -4.69
C LEU A 9 0.82 -20.05 -4.98
N GLY A 10 1.03 -21.26 -5.52
CA GLY A 10 2.31 -21.68 -6.09
C GLY A 10 2.73 -20.80 -7.27
N TRP A 11 1.80 -20.57 -8.20
CA TRP A 11 2.03 -19.70 -9.36
C TRP A 11 2.39 -18.26 -8.97
N VAL A 12 1.73 -17.67 -7.97
CA VAL A 12 2.05 -16.31 -7.48
C VAL A 12 3.47 -16.23 -6.92
N LEU A 13 3.92 -17.26 -6.19
CA LEU A 13 5.27 -17.28 -5.62
C LEU A 13 6.35 -17.47 -6.69
N GLU A 14 6.11 -18.31 -7.70
CA GLU A 14 6.99 -18.47 -8.84
C GLU A 14 7.13 -17.15 -9.60
N GLN A 15 6.01 -16.49 -9.90
CA GLN A 15 6.01 -15.17 -10.55
C GLN A 15 6.77 -14.11 -9.74
N ARG A 16 6.67 -14.12 -8.40
CA ARG A 16 7.43 -13.19 -7.55
C ARG A 16 8.93 -13.46 -7.59
N ALA A 17 9.34 -14.72 -7.54
CA ALA A 17 10.74 -15.11 -7.62
C ALA A 17 11.33 -14.76 -8.99
N GLU A 18 10.59 -15.03 -10.07
CA GLU A 18 10.97 -14.66 -11.44
C GLU A 18 11.15 -13.14 -11.62
N ARG A 19 10.29 -12.34 -10.97
CA ARG A 19 10.32 -10.87 -11.05
C ARG A 19 11.32 -10.20 -10.09
N GLN A 20 11.92 -10.96 -9.19
CA GLN A 20 12.82 -10.45 -8.14
C GLN A 20 12.17 -9.28 -7.36
N GLU A 21 10.87 -9.40 -7.06
CA GLU A 21 10.09 -8.33 -6.44
C GLU A 21 10.60 -8.00 -5.02
N ILE A 22 10.92 -6.74 -4.76
CA ILE A 22 11.27 -6.19 -3.45
C ILE A 22 10.17 -5.19 -3.05
N SER A 23 9.72 -5.25 -1.81
CA SER A 23 8.68 -4.34 -1.31
C SER A 23 8.96 -3.89 0.12
N SER A 24 8.76 -2.60 0.38
CA SER A 24 8.85 -1.97 1.69
C SER A 24 7.67 -1.04 1.95
N HIS A 25 7.30 -0.89 3.21
CA HIS A 25 6.11 -0.15 3.64
C HIS A 25 6.41 0.60 4.94
N GLU A 26 5.97 1.85 5.04
CA GLU A 26 6.14 2.70 6.22
C GLU A 26 4.83 3.47 6.50
N SER A 27 4.30 3.36 7.71
CA SER A 27 3.15 4.15 8.18
C SER A 27 3.64 5.30 9.07
N PHE A 28 3.12 6.50 8.89
CA PHE A 28 3.53 7.68 9.66
C PHE A 28 2.34 8.60 10.01
N ALA A 29 2.48 9.41 11.05
CA ALA A 29 1.55 10.50 11.32
C ALA A 29 1.92 11.71 10.46
N ILE A 30 0.94 12.39 9.84
CA ILE A 30 1.23 13.61 9.08
C ILE A 30 1.54 14.73 10.06
N GLY A 31 2.73 15.31 9.90
CA GLY A 31 3.34 16.21 10.87
C GLY A 31 4.29 15.51 11.86
N ALA A 32 4.68 14.25 11.60
CA ALA A 32 5.87 13.63 12.17
C ALA A 32 7.19 14.11 11.49
N ARG A 33 7.14 15.16 10.66
CA ARG A 33 8.28 16.08 10.46
C ARG A 33 8.10 17.23 11.46
N PRO A 34 9.15 17.61 12.21
CA PRO A 34 9.09 18.03 13.62
C PRO A 34 8.35 19.33 13.95
N GLU A 35 7.69 20.00 13.02
CA GLU A 35 7.24 21.37 13.24
C GLU A 35 5.80 21.50 13.75
N SER A 36 4.92 20.49 13.56
CA SER A 36 3.67 20.29 14.33
C SER A 36 2.88 19.06 13.83
N PRO A 37 2.72 17.98 14.63
CA PRO A 37 1.84 16.87 14.28
C PRO A 37 0.38 17.34 14.26
N MET A 38 -0.32 17.10 13.14
CA MET A 38 -1.74 17.39 13.06
C MET A 38 -2.53 16.24 13.70
N PRO A 39 -3.33 16.49 14.75
CA PRO A 39 -4.14 15.44 15.36
C PRO A 39 -5.05 14.77 14.33
N ALA A 40 -5.14 13.44 14.40
CA ALA A 40 -5.94 12.60 13.49
C ALA A 40 -5.54 12.63 12.01
N ALA A 41 -4.35 13.15 11.66
CA ALA A 41 -3.77 13.03 10.32
C ALA A 41 -2.70 11.93 10.27
N GLY A 42 -2.63 11.21 9.16
CA GLY A 42 -1.72 10.07 8.99
C GLY A 42 -1.57 9.67 7.54
N GLY A 43 -0.55 8.86 7.26
CA GLY A 43 -0.24 8.42 5.91
C GLY A 43 0.52 7.11 5.87
N ILE A 44 0.64 6.58 4.66
CA ILE A 44 1.42 5.38 4.35
C ILE A 44 2.25 5.61 3.10
N LEU A 45 3.49 5.17 3.16
CA LEU A 45 4.42 5.09 2.05
C LEU A 45 4.63 3.61 1.69
N ILE A 46 4.37 3.27 0.45
CA ILE A 46 4.53 1.92 -0.09
C ILE A 46 5.54 2.02 -1.23
N LYS A 47 6.61 1.24 -1.16
CA LYS A 47 7.61 1.13 -2.22
C LYS A 47 7.67 -0.31 -2.71
N THR A 48 7.69 -0.48 -4.03
CA THR A 48 7.87 -1.78 -4.68
C THR A 48 8.83 -1.60 -5.84
N SER A 49 9.77 -2.52 -6.00
CA SER A 49 10.60 -2.60 -7.20
C SER A 49 10.63 -4.03 -7.72
N ASP A 50 10.66 -4.17 -9.04
CA ASP A 50 10.88 -5.45 -9.70
C ASP A 50 11.57 -5.23 -11.06
N ASN A 51 12.12 -6.29 -11.64
CA ASN A 51 12.89 -6.22 -12.88
C ASN A 51 12.05 -6.01 -14.16
N VAL A 52 10.72 -6.02 -14.08
CA VAL A 52 9.81 -5.88 -15.23
C VAL A 52 9.14 -4.50 -15.26
N ALA A 53 8.51 -4.11 -14.16
CA ALA A 53 7.77 -2.87 -13.98
C ALA A 53 8.64 -1.74 -13.40
N GLY A 54 9.83 -2.05 -12.87
CA GLY A 54 10.74 -1.08 -12.27
C GLY A 54 10.27 -0.63 -10.88
N GLU A 55 10.64 0.59 -10.50
CA GLU A 55 10.33 1.15 -9.18
C GLU A 55 8.99 1.87 -9.16
N ARG A 56 8.23 1.67 -8.08
CA ARG A 56 6.94 2.30 -7.83
C ARG A 56 6.87 2.71 -6.37
N GLU A 57 6.49 3.95 -6.14
CA GLU A 57 6.31 4.54 -4.81
C GLU A 57 4.92 5.19 -4.74
N LEU A 58 4.12 4.77 -3.76
CA LEU A 58 2.82 5.33 -3.46
C LEU A 58 2.85 5.96 -2.07
N GLU A 59 2.55 7.25 -2.00
CA GLU A 59 2.36 7.99 -0.77
C GLU A 59 0.88 8.40 -0.68
N LEU A 60 0.24 7.96 0.40
CA LEU A 60 -1.16 8.28 0.70
C LEU A 60 -1.19 9.04 2.01
N ASP A 61 -1.69 10.26 1.96
CA ASP A 61 -1.82 11.18 3.08
C ASP A 61 -3.30 11.48 3.35
N VAL A 62 -3.73 11.40 4.60
CA VAL A 62 -5.13 11.62 5.01
C VAL A 62 -5.17 12.60 6.18
N ARG A 63 -6.00 13.64 6.08
CA ARG A 63 -6.18 14.64 7.14
C ARG A 63 -7.61 15.16 7.28
N PRO A 64 -8.07 15.49 8.50
CA PRO A 64 -9.34 16.15 8.70
C PRO A 64 -9.27 17.60 8.20
N VAL A 65 -10.35 18.10 7.58
CA VAL A 65 -10.49 19.51 7.21
C VAL A 65 -11.71 20.14 7.87
N VAL A 66 -11.66 21.45 8.14
CA VAL A 66 -12.61 22.21 8.98
C VAL A 66 -14.07 22.13 8.50
N LEU A 67 -14.32 21.71 7.26
CA LEU A 67 -15.65 21.60 6.66
C LEU A 67 -16.32 20.23 6.83
N GLY A 68 -15.87 19.41 7.78
CA GLY A 68 -16.45 18.08 8.03
C GLY A 68 -16.15 17.07 6.92
N HIS A 69 -15.09 17.31 6.15
CA HIS A 69 -14.56 16.40 5.14
C HIS A 69 -13.21 15.85 5.58
N VAL A 70 -12.79 14.79 4.90
CA VAL A 70 -11.44 14.26 4.98
C VAL A 70 -10.76 14.54 3.65
N GLU A 71 -9.60 15.20 3.69
CA GLU A 71 -8.77 15.36 2.50
C GLU A 71 -7.83 14.16 2.38
N VAL A 72 -7.74 13.63 1.16
CA VAL A 72 -6.85 12.53 0.79
C VAL A 72 -5.92 13.02 -0.31
N VAL A 73 -4.62 13.01 -0.05
CA VAL A 73 -3.59 13.36 -1.03
C VAL A 73 -2.89 12.08 -1.43
N VAL A 74 -2.85 11.82 -2.74
CA VAL A 74 -2.21 10.64 -3.31
C VAL A 74 -1.06 11.10 -4.19
N ARG A 75 0.13 10.55 -3.98
CA ARG A 75 1.29 10.71 -4.86
C ARG A 75 1.76 9.35 -5.32
N LEU A 76 1.83 9.16 -6.64
CA LEU A 76 2.35 7.96 -7.26
C LEU A 76 3.57 8.35 -8.10
N THR A 77 4.71 7.76 -7.78
CA THR A 77 5.95 7.89 -8.52
C THR A 77 6.28 6.54 -9.15
N THR A 78 6.58 6.52 -10.44
CA THR A 78 6.93 5.30 -11.19
C THR A 78 8.19 5.51 -11.99
N GLN A 79 9.07 4.53 -12.06
CA GLN A 79 10.26 4.52 -12.89
C GLN A 79 10.42 3.15 -13.53
N ALA A 80 10.31 3.08 -14.86
CA ALA A 80 10.57 1.83 -15.58
C ALA A 80 12.05 1.42 -15.43
N PRO A 81 12.40 0.13 -15.59
CA PRO A 81 13.76 -0.37 -15.33
C PRO A 81 14.85 0.40 -16.10
N ASP A 82 14.59 0.76 -17.36
CA ASP A 82 15.55 1.46 -18.23
C ASP A 82 15.36 2.99 -18.24
N ALA A 83 14.44 3.51 -17.42
CA ALA A 83 14.17 4.94 -17.38
C ALA A 83 15.21 5.68 -16.55
N SER A 84 15.78 6.74 -17.13
CA SER A 84 16.76 7.59 -16.43
C SER A 84 16.15 8.53 -15.39
N LYS A 85 14.82 8.73 -15.41
CA LYS A 85 14.12 9.63 -14.51
C LYS A 85 12.75 9.06 -14.09
N PRO A 86 12.34 9.27 -12.83
CA PRO A 86 11.01 8.90 -12.37
C PRO A 86 9.92 9.84 -12.90
N HIS A 87 8.72 9.30 -13.10
CA HIS A 87 7.50 10.04 -13.42
C HIS A 87 6.57 10.09 -12.21
N GLY A 88 6.13 11.29 -11.82
CA GLY A 88 5.21 11.49 -10.70
C GLY A 88 3.81 11.95 -11.13
N LYS A 89 2.76 11.45 -10.47
CA LYS A 89 1.41 12.01 -10.51
C LYS A 89 0.94 12.31 -9.08
N ARG A 90 0.17 13.39 -8.92
CA ARG A 90 -0.43 13.76 -7.65
C ARG A 90 -1.91 14.08 -7.83
N ALA A 91 -2.73 13.59 -6.91
CA ALA A 91 -4.16 13.88 -6.84
C ALA A 91 -4.54 14.38 -5.44
N TYR A 92 -5.54 15.26 -5.39
CA TYR A 92 -6.15 15.74 -4.17
C TYR A 92 -7.63 15.38 -4.25
N LEU A 93 -8.09 14.63 -3.26
CA LEU A 93 -9.44 14.10 -3.19
C LEU A 93 -10.05 14.52 -1.85
N GLN A 94 -11.38 14.62 -1.85
CA GLN A 94 -12.14 14.86 -0.63
C GLN A 94 -13.15 13.73 -0.47
N ALA A 95 -13.31 13.26 0.76
CA ALA A 95 -14.25 12.22 1.12
C ALA A 95 -15.11 12.65 2.31
N SER A 96 -16.32 12.11 2.39
CA SER A 96 -17.12 12.25 3.60
C SER A 96 -16.52 11.40 4.74
N PRO A 97 -16.71 11.78 6.01
CA PRO A 97 -16.25 10.96 7.14
C PRO A 97 -16.88 9.56 7.14
N ALA A 98 -18.11 9.42 6.66
CA ALA A 98 -18.77 8.12 6.55
C ALA A 98 -18.05 7.21 5.54
N ALA A 99 -17.73 7.72 4.35
CA ALA A 99 -17.00 6.95 3.33
C ALA A 99 -15.61 6.53 3.81
N MET A 100 -14.90 7.40 4.54
CA MET A 100 -13.58 7.05 5.10
C MET A 100 -13.65 5.99 6.21
N ARG A 101 -14.69 6.01 7.05
CA ARG A 101 -14.89 4.96 8.06
C ARG A 101 -15.19 3.61 7.42
N GLU A 102 -16.04 3.59 6.40
CA GLU A 102 -16.37 2.35 5.68
C GLU A 102 -15.15 1.79 4.95
N LEU A 103 -14.38 2.65 4.27
CA LEU A 103 -13.11 2.25 3.67
C LEU A 103 -12.13 1.68 4.71
N ALA A 104 -12.03 2.31 5.89
CA ALA A 104 -11.16 1.81 6.97
C ALA A 104 -11.58 0.41 7.44
N TRP A 105 -12.88 0.14 7.57
CA TRP A 105 -13.36 -1.22 7.89
C TRP A 105 -13.01 -2.23 6.82
N GLN A 106 -13.22 -1.92 5.54
CA GLN A 106 -12.86 -2.82 4.44
C GLN A 106 -11.35 -3.12 4.41
N LEU A 107 -10.51 -2.11 4.70
CA LEU A 107 -9.06 -2.29 4.76
C LEU A 107 -8.65 -3.23 5.90
N LEU A 108 -9.28 -3.12 7.08
CA LEU A 108 -9.04 -4.02 8.20
C LEU A 108 -9.44 -5.46 7.87
N GLU A 109 -10.64 -5.65 7.32
CA GLU A 109 -11.11 -6.98 6.90
C GLU A 109 -10.18 -7.61 5.85
N THR A 110 -9.71 -6.80 4.90
CA THR A 110 -8.77 -7.22 3.86
C THR A 110 -7.44 -7.63 4.47
N ALA A 111 -6.91 -6.87 5.43
CA ALA A 111 -5.67 -7.21 6.13
C ALA A 111 -5.79 -8.54 6.89
N ASP A 112 -6.88 -8.73 7.63
CA ASP A 112 -7.15 -9.98 8.37
C ASP A 112 -7.31 -11.18 7.43
N ALA A 113 -7.97 -11.00 6.29
CA ALA A 113 -8.07 -12.02 5.26
C ALA A 113 -6.69 -12.37 4.68
N ALA A 114 -5.86 -11.38 4.38
CA ALA A 114 -4.51 -11.58 3.88
C ALA A 114 -3.63 -12.34 4.89
N GLU A 115 -3.72 -12.03 6.18
CA GLU A 115 -2.99 -12.75 7.23
C GLU A 115 -3.36 -14.24 7.28
N ARG A 116 -4.66 -14.54 7.19
CA ARG A 116 -5.14 -15.94 7.16
C ARG A 116 -4.68 -16.71 5.93
N LEU A 117 -4.38 -16.01 4.83
CA LEU A 117 -3.88 -16.58 3.59
C LEU A 117 -2.35 -16.74 3.56
N LYS A 118 -1.61 -16.18 4.54
CA LYS A 118 -0.16 -16.38 4.62
C LYS A 118 0.16 -17.87 4.73
N LEU A 119 1.14 -18.29 3.92
CA LEU A 119 1.66 -19.66 3.98
C LEU A 119 2.26 -19.94 5.36
N LYS A 120 1.78 -21.01 5.99
CA LYS A 120 2.43 -21.54 7.18
C LYS A 120 3.71 -22.26 6.75
N PRO A 121 4.83 -22.10 7.48
CA PRO A 121 6.04 -22.84 7.18
C PRO A 121 5.76 -24.34 7.17
N LYS A 122 6.23 -25.04 6.12
CA LYS A 122 6.16 -26.51 6.08
C LYS A 122 7.06 -27.04 7.19
N PRO A 123 6.60 -28.00 8.02
CA PRO A 123 7.46 -28.60 9.02
C PRO A 123 8.65 -29.27 8.33
N VAL A 124 9.86 -28.92 8.77
CA VAL A 124 11.09 -29.58 8.34
C VAL A 124 11.07 -31.00 8.93
N ARG A 125 11.07 -32.02 8.06
CA ARG A 125 11.25 -33.42 8.44
C ARG A 125 12.72 -33.80 8.32
#